data_AF-A0A3P1Y2M7-F1
#
_entry.id   AF-A0A3P1Y2M7-F1
#
_cell.length_a   1.000
_cell.length_b   1.000
_cell.length_c   1.000
_cell.angle_alpha   90.00
_cell.angle_beta   90.00
_cell.angle_gamma   90.00
#
_symmetry.space_group_name_H-M   'P 1'
#
loop_
_entity.id
_entity.type
_entity.pdbx_description
1 polymer ?
#
loop_
_entity_poly.entity_id
_entity_poly.type
_entity_poly.pdbx_seq_one_letter_code
_entity_poly.pdbx_strand_id
1 'polypeptide(L)'
;MSYRFVFIGNWGAVRFAGRRGGMGAGACARKGKLSIMANMGKTFKLKAEERDAYSFEYTVGRHRLLMSRTMKSDSLPVVGFCPVDLLLAGIAGCLGMTIRATMEEKGLTYEDLRIEVEGIREPDAKISALNRVKTKVFIRTDAPLDQVRAVVEESEADCTVRSTIDHAPAFETEVVLEK
;
A
#
# COMPACT_ATOMS: atom_id res chain seq x y z
N MET A 1 2.02 -40.16 28.44
CA MET A 1 3.01 -40.13 27.35
C MET A 1 3.66 -38.76 27.39
N SER A 2 4.78 -38.69 28.10
CA SER A 2 5.39 -37.46 28.60
C SER A 2 6.46 -36.99 27.63
N TYR A 3 6.31 -35.80 27.06
CA TYR A 3 7.38 -35.19 26.28
C TYR A 3 8.15 -34.19 27.16
N ARG A 4 9.45 -34.48 27.22
CA ARG A 4 10.45 -33.96 28.13
C ARG A 4 11.02 -32.68 27.51
N PHE A 5 10.94 -31.57 28.24
CA PHE A 5 11.69 -30.36 27.93
C PHE A 5 13.19 -30.67 27.97
N VAL A 6 13.90 -30.35 26.89
CA VAL A 6 15.36 -30.34 26.85
C VAL A 6 15.82 -28.90 26.91
N PHE A 7 16.21 -28.48 28.12
CA PHE A 7 17.06 -27.32 28.36
C PHE A 7 18.50 -27.72 28.05
N ILE A 8 19.18 -26.96 27.20
CA ILE A 8 20.64 -26.93 27.14
C ILE A 8 21.05 -25.48 27.43
N GLY A 9 21.61 -25.26 28.63
CA GLY A 9 22.35 -24.05 28.99
C GLY A 9 23.67 -23.99 28.20
N ASN A 10 24.15 -22.84 27.75
CA ASN A 10 24.74 -21.68 28.45
C ASN A 10 26.26 -21.64 28.16
N TRP A 11 26.79 -20.42 28.08
CA TRP A 11 28.19 -19.97 27.92
C TRP A 11 28.71 -19.65 26.53
N GLY A 12 28.91 -18.35 26.30
CA GLY A 12 29.62 -17.76 25.17
C GLY A 12 29.50 -16.24 25.16
N ALA A 13 29.96 -15.56 26.21
CA ALA A 13 30.09 -14.11 26.21
C ALA A 13 31.14 -13.70 25.16
N VAL A 14 30.69 -13.18 24.02
CA VAL A 14 31.59 -12.55 23.04
C VAL A 14 31.66 -11.06 23.38
N ARG A 15 32.75 -10.69 24.06
CA ARG A 15 33.21 -9.30 24.14
C ARG A 15 33.53 -8.81 22.73
N PHE A 16 32.67 -7.98 22.16
CA PHE A 16 33.06 -7.16 21.01
C PHE A 16 33.85 -5.96 21.53
N ALA A 17 35.17 -6.06 21.39
CA ALA A 17 36.10 -4.96 21.57
C ALA A 17 35.73 -3.82 20.62
N GLY A 18 35.63 -2.61 21.17
CA GLY A 18 35.29 -1.41 20.43
C GLY A 18 36.27 -1.14 19.30
N ARG A 19 35.73 -0.80 18.14
CA ARG A 19 36.46 -0.09 17.10
C ARG A 19 35.81 1.29 16.95
N ARG A 20 36.40 2.27 17.64
CA ARG A 20 36.24 3.69 17.30
C ARG A 20 36.80 3.89 15.90
N GLY A 21 36.02 4.47 14.99
CA GLY A 21 36.53 4.97 13.72
C GLY A 21 35.44 5.17 12.66
N GLY A 22 35.15 6.43 12.35
CA GLY A 22 34.62 6.82 11.03
C GLY A 22 33.14 7.19 10.97
N MET A 23 32.80 8.40 11.43
CA MET A 23 31.70 9.17 10.81
C MET A 23 32.08 9.48 9.36
N GLY A 24 31.15 9.30 8.42
CA GLY A 24 31.16 10.00 7.14
C GLY A 24 30.90 9.13 5.90
N ALA A 25 29.96 9.59 5.07
CA ALA A 25 29.81 9.26 3.64
C ALA A 25 29.04 7.99 3.21
N GLY A 26 28.09 7.48 4.00
CA GLY A 26 27.19 6.38 3.57
C GLY A 26 25.76 6.76 3.17
N ALA A 27 25.28 7.95 3.56
CA ALA A 27 23.86 8.32 3.44
C ALA A 27 23.51 9.10 2.16
N CYS A 28 24.48 9.80 1.55
CA CYS A 28 24.23 10.66 0.39
C CYS A 28 23.99 9.86 -0.91
N ALA A 29 24.65 8.70 -1.07
CA ALA A 29 24.57 7.89 -2.30
C ALA A 29 23.25 7.11 -2.45
N ARG A 30 22.47 6.93 -1.37
CA ARG A 30 21.19 6.20 -1.41
C ARG A 30 20.04 7.05 -1.94
N LYS A 31 20.01 8.34 -1.60
CA LYS A 31 19.01 9.30 -2.11
C LYS A 31 19.04 9.43 -3.63
N GLY A 32 20.23 9.34 -4.24
CA GLY A 32 20.39 9.41 -5.69
C GLY A 32 19.87 8.18 -6.44
N LYS A 33 19.87 6.98 -5.85
CA LYS A 33 19.40 5.77 -6.56
C LYS A 33 17.89 5.60 -6.54
N LEU A 34 17.21 6.05 -5.49
CA LEU A 34 15.75 5.94 -5.40
C LEU A 34 15.04 6.91 -6.36
N SER A 35 15.56 8.14 -6.49
CA SER A 35 15.05 9.12 -7.46
C SER A 35 15.29 8.71 -8.92
N ILE A 36 16.38 8.00 -9.22
CA ILE A 36 16.65 7.46 -10.56
C ILE A 36 15.64 6.35 -10.94
N MET A 37 15.16 5.56 -9.96
CA MET A 37 14.15 4.51 -10.21
C MET A 37 12.72 5.07 -10.35
N ALA A 38 12.45 6.26 -9.81
CA ALA A 38 11.16 6.95 -9.97
C ALA A 38 10.95 7.48 -11.40
N ASN A 39 12.04 7.75 -12.14
CA ASN A 39 12.00 8.38 -13.47
C ASN A 39 12.06 7.42 -14.67
N MET A 40 12.11 6.10 -14.44
CA MET A 40 11.95 5.14 -15.52
C MET A 40 10.45 4.89 -15.71
N GLY A 41 9.90 5.27 -16.86
CA GLY A 41 8.50 5.02 -17.17
C GLY A 41 8.14 3.54 -16.94
N LYS A 42 7.08 3.30 -16.16
CA LYS A 42 6.56 1.96 -15.88
C LYS A 42 5.18 1.81 -16.51
N THR A 43 4.95 0.69 -17.19
CA THR A 43 3.63 0.33 -17.68
C THR A 43 3.03 -0.75 -16.79
N PHE A 44 1.88 -0.48 -16.19
CA PHE A 44 1.10 -1.46 -15.44
C PHE A 44 0.04 -2.07 -16.36
N LYS A 45 -0.01 -3.40 -16.40
CA LYS A 45 -0.98 -4.15 -17.23
C LYS A 45 -1.76 -5.12 -16.37
N LEU A 46 -3.04 -5.24 -16.67
CA LEU A 46 -4.01 -6.08 -15.98
C LEU A 46 -4.88 -6.74 -17.04
N LYS A 47 -5.26 -8.01 -16.83
CA LYS A 47 -6.32 -8.66 -17.59
C LYS A 47 -7.46 -9.00 -16.64
N ALA A 48 -8.69 -8.80 -17.12
CA ALA A 48 -9.92 -9.11 -16.41
C ALA A 48 -10.80 -9.98 -17.32
N GLU A 49 -11.37 -11.04 -16.76
CA GLU A 49 -12.32 -11.92 -17.46
C GLU A 49 -13.56 -12.06 -16.59
N GLU A 50 -14.74 -12.00 -17.20
CA GLU A 50 -15.98 -12.36 -16.51
C GLU A 50 -15.93 -13.86 -16.17
N ARG A 51 -16.23 -14.21 -14.92
CA ARG A 51 -16.33 -15.60 -14.45
C ARG A 51 -17.78 -16.00 -14.25
N ASP A 52 -18.55 -15.14 -13.60
CA ASP A 52 -19.99 -15.29 -13.39
C ASP A 52 -20.68 -13.94 -13.62
N ALA A 53 -22.01 -13.92 -13.68
CA ALA A 53 -22.76 -12.68 -13.85
C ALA A 53 -22.37 -11.63 -12.79
N TYR A 54 -21.83 -10.49 -13.25
CA TYR A 54 -21.33 -9.41 -12.40
C TYR A 54 -20.12 -9.78 -11.52
N SER A 55 -19.37 -10.81 -11.89
CA SER A 55 -18.16 -11.28 -11.20
C SER A 55 -16.99 -11.37 -12.18
N PHE A 56 -15.90 -10.69 -11.87
CA PHE A 56 -14.72 -10.60 -12.73
C PHE A 56 -13.48 -11.11 -11.99
N GLU A 57 -12.71 -11.99 -12.63
CA GLU A 57 -11.39 -12.40 -12.15
C GLU A 57 -10.30 -11.58 -12.84
N TYR A 58 -9.34 -11.12 -12.04
CA TYR A 58 -8.22 -10.30 -12.43
C TYR A 58 -6.93 -11.08 -12.23
N THR A 59 -6.02 -11.06 -13.21
CA THR A 59 -4.72 -11.73 -13.11
C THR A 59 -3.57 -10.74 -13.33
N VAL A 60 -2.63 -10.70 -12.39
CA VAL A 60 -1.35 -9.98 -12.50
C VAL A 60 -0.22 -10.90 -12.05
N GLY A 61 0.63 -11.30 -13.00
CA GLY A 61 1.70 -12.27 -12.72
C GLY A 61 1.13 -13.60 -12.18
N ARG A 62 1.43 -13.93 -10.93
CA ARG A 62 0.94 -15.14 -10.24
C ARG A 62 -0.26 -14.88 -9.31
N HIS A 63 -0.71 -13.63 -9.22
CA HIS A 63 -1.78 -13.24 -8.32
C HIS A 63 -3.11 -13.21 -9.05
N ARG A 64 -4.15 -13.67 -8.35
CA ARG A 64 -5.54 -13.62 -8.81
C ARG A 64 -6.38 -12.88 -7.80
N LEU A 65 -7.37 -12.16 -8.28
CA LEU A 65 -8.32 -11.44 -7.45
C LEU A 65 -9.71 -11.53 -8.08
N LEU A 66 -10.74 -11.72 -7.26
CA LEU A 66 -12.13 -11.72 -7.70
C LEU A 66 -12.83 -10.44 -7.24
N MET A 67 -13.57 -9.80 -8.14
CA MET A 67 -14.35 -8.60 -7.88
C MET A 67 -15.81 -8.84 -8.25
N SER A 68 -16.73 -8.35 -7.41
CA SER A 68 -18.17 -8.45 -7.62
C SER A 68 -18.89 -7.12 -7.40
N ARG A 69 -20.18 -7.04 -7.74
CA ARG A 69 -20.93 -5.77 -7.69
C ARG A 69 -21.07 -5.19 -6.28
N THR A 70 -21.32 -6.01 -5.24
CA THR A 70 -21.36 -5.59 -3.83
C THR A 70 -21.16 -6.79 -2.87
N MET A 71 -20.66 -6.52 -1.66
CA MET A 71 -20.66 -7.51 -0.57
C MET A 71 -22.03 -7.72 0.12
N LYS A 72 -23.11 -7.12 -0.39
CA LYS A 72 -24.39 -6.96 0.34
C LYS A 72 -25.61 -7.19 -0.57
N SER A 73 -25.59 -8.22 -1.41
CA SER A 73 -26.78 -8.64 -2.15
C SER A 73 -27.21 -10.03 -1.70
N ASP A 74 -28.46 -10.14 -1.26
CA ASP A 74 -29.05 -11.44 -0.88
C ASP A 74 -29.45 -12.29 -2.10
N SER A 75 -29.42 -11.73 -3.31
CA SER A 75 -29.92 -12.34 -4.55
C SER A 75 -28.86 -12.77 -5.56
N LEU A 76 -27.58 -12.41 -5.35
CA LEU A 76 -26.46 -12.78 -6.22
C LEU A 76 -25.33 -13.38 -5.37
N PRO A 77 -24.53 -14.32 -5.91
CA PRO A 77 -23.40 -14.87 -5.18
C PRO A 77 -22.38 -13.76 -4.87
N VAL A 78 -22.33 -13.37 -3.59
CA VAL A 78 -21.38 -12.40 -3.08
C VAL A 78 -20.03 -13.10 -2.90
N VAL A 79 -19.15 -12.98 -3.90
CA VAL A 79 -17.80 -13.53 -3.82
C VAL A 79 -16.82 -12.47 -4.30
N GLY A 80 -16.10 -11.84 -3.37
CA GLY A 80 -15.04 -10.87 -3.66
C GLY A 80 -15.36 -9.42 -3.31
N PHE A 81 -14.35 -8.56 -3.49
CA PHE A 81 -14.44 -7.12 -3.20
C PHE A 81 -15.28 -6.39 -4.23
N CYS A 82 -15.91 -5.27 -3.86
CA CYS A 82 -16.47 -4.39 -4.89
C CYS A 82 -15.38 -3.50 -5.51
N PRO A 83 -15.61 -2.92 -6.70
CA PRO A 83 -14.59 -2.12 -7.38
C PRO A 83 -14.14 -0.90 -6.56
N VAL A 84 -15.07 -0.31 -5.82
CA VAL A 84 -14.77 0.82 -4.93
C VAL A 84 -13.91 0.36 -3.75
N ASP A 85 -14.13 -0.83 -3.21
CA ASP A 85 -13.31 -1.36 -2.11
C ASP A 85 -11.84 -1.51 -2.55
N LEU A 86 -11.60 -2.00 -3.77
CA LEU A 86 -10.24 -2.15 -4.30
C LEU A 86 -9.58 -0.81 -4.62
N LEU A 87 -10.35 0.18 -5.06
CA LEU A 87 -9.85 1.55 -5.22
C LEU A 87 -9.35 2.09 -3.87
N LEU A 88 -10.16 1.98 -2.82
CA LEU A 88 -9.78 2.42 -1.47
C LEU A 88 -8.63 1.59 -0.90
N ALA A 89 -8.60 0.28 -1.16
CA ALA A 89 -7.48 -0.59 -0.79
C ALA A 89 -6.18 -0.19 -1.51
N GLY A 90 -6.26 0.22 -2.78
CA GLY A 90 -5.12 0.75 -3.53
C GLY A 90 -4.56 2.04 -2.93
N ILE A 91 -5.43 2.94 -2.48
CA ILE A 91 -5.03 4.17 -1.77
C ILE A 91 -4.34 3.82 -0.46
N ALA A 92 -4.97 2.98 0.38
CA ALA A 92 -4.41 2.57 1.67
C ALA A 92 -3.07 1.85 1.52
N GLY A 93 -2.98 0.92 0.56
CA GLY A 93 -1.77 0.16 0.29
C GLY A 93 -0.63 1.02 -0.24
N CYS A 94 -0.91 1.88 -1.22
CA CYS A 94 0.07 2.84 -1.75
C CYS A 94 0.63 3.73 -0.63
N LEU A 95 -0.26 4.38 0.12
CA LEU A 95 0.14 5.26 1.21
C LEU A 95 0.94 4.52 2.29
N GLY A 96 0.50 3.32 2.69
CA GLY A 96 1.21 2.52 3.70
C GLY A 96 2.63 2.13 3.26
N MET A 97 2.81 1.76 1.98
CA MET A 97 4.13 1.48 1.43
C MET A 97 5.02 2.73 1.39
N THR A 98 4.46 3.89 1.02
CA THR A 98 5.22 5.15 1.03
C THR A 98 5.60 5.57 2.45
N ILE A 99 4.67 5.52 3.42
CA ILE A 99 4.97 5.80 4.84
C ILE A 99 6.11 4.92 5.33
N ARG A 100 6.07 3.63 5.01
CA ARG A 100 7.16 2.70 5.38
C ARG A 100 8.49 3.17 4.81
N ALA A 101 8.55 3.46 3.51
CA ALA A 101 9.77 3.91 2.84
C ALA A 101 10.31 5.22 3.45
N THR A 102 9.44 6.22 3.64
CA THR A 102 9.81 7.52 4.20
C THR A 102 10.27 7.43 5.65
N MET A 103 9.66 6.56 6.48
CA MET A 103 10.16 6.27 7.84
C MET A 103 11.57 5.69 7.80
N GLU A 104 11.81 4.68 6.94
CA GLU A 104 13.12 4.04 6.79
C GLU A 104 14.19 5.03 6.31
N GLU A 105 13.87 5.91 5.37
CA GLU A 105 14.78 6.95 4.86
C GLU A 105 15.18 7.97 5.93
N LYS A 106 14.24 8.33 6.80
CA LYS A 106 14.49 9.25 7.93
C LYS A 106 15.10 8.54 9.15
N GLY A 107 15.30 7.22 9.09
CA GLY A 107 15.84 6.43 10.20
C GLY A 107 14.89 6.31 11.39
N LEU A 108 13.58 6.44 11.14
CA LEU A 108 12.52 6.28 12.14
C LEU A 108 11.99 4.85 12.11
N THR A 109 11.58 4.35 13.28
CA THR A 109 11.01 3.01 13.44
C THR A 109 9.60 3.09 13.98
N TYR A 110 8.77 2.11 13.65
CA TYR A 110 7.44 1.95 14.22
C TYR A 110 7.15 0.46 14.45
N GLU A 111 6.30 0.17 15.42
CA GLU A 111 5.92 -1.19 15.77
C GLU A 111 4.69 -1.67 15.00
N ASP A 112 3.73 -0.76 14.76
CA ASP A 112 2.48 -1.06 14.06
C ASP A 112 2.04 0.14 13.21
N LEU A 113 1.46 -0.16 12.04
CA LEU A 113 0.89 0.81 11.11
C LEU A 113 -0.44 0.27 10.61
N ARG A 114 -1.51 1.03 10.85
CA ARG A 114 -2.86 0.74 10.39
C ARG A 114 -3.45 1.95 9.70
N ILE A 115 -4.11 1.74 8.57
CA ILE A 115 -4.72 2.80 7.77
C ILE A 115 -6.20 2.45 7.55
N GLU A 116 -7.08 3.39 7.87
CA GLU A 116 -8.51 3.30 7.55
C GLU A 116 -8.84 4.31 6.46
N VAL A 117 -9.55 3.89 5.43
CA VAL A 117 -9.97 4.75 4.32
C VAL A 117 -11.49 4.65 4.16
N GLU A 118 -12.15 5.80 4.11
CA GLU A 118 -13.59 5.93 3.91
C GLU A 118 -13.86 6.73 2.64
N GLY A 119 -14.56 6.13 1.67
CA GLY A 119 -15.05 6.80 0.47
C GLY A 119 -16.52 7.18 0.60
N ILE A 120 -16.84 8.45 0.38
CA ILE A 120 -18.19 9.01 0.56
C ILE A 120 -18.74 9.42 -0.81
N ARG A 121 -19.96 8.99 -1.11
CA ARG A 121 -20.79 9.51 -2.21
C ARG A 121 -21.93 10.30 -1.60
N GLU A 122 -22.04 11.57 -1.97
CA GLU A 122 -23.12 12.43 -1.51
C GLU A 122 -24.43 12.02 -2.21
N PRO A 123 -25.58 12.00 -1.50
CA PRO A 123 -26.86 11.51 -2.06
C PRO A 123 -27.31 12.18 -3.36
N ASP A 124 -26.97 13.46 -3.54
CA ASP A 124 -27.38 14.27 -4.69
C ASP A 124 -26.23 14.55 -5.67
N ALA A 125 -25.17 13.75 -5.62
CA ALA A 125 -24.05 13.90 -6.52
C ALA A 125 -24.49 13.64 -7.98
N LYS A 126 -24.39 14.66 -8.82
CA LYS A 126 -24.67 14.57 -10.28
C LYS A 126 -23.71 13.63 -11.01
N ILE A 127 -22.58 13.30 -10.39
CA ILE A 127 -21.51 12.48 -10.95
C ILE A 127 -21.41 11.21 -10.11
N SER A 128 -21.34 10.05 -10.77
CA SER A 128 -21.14 8.76 -10.12
C SER A 128 -19.67 8.59 -9.69
N ALA A 129 -19.24 9.39 -8.72
CA ALA A 129 -17.88 9.44 -8.19
C ALA A 129 -17.90 9.52 -6.65
N LEU A 130 -16.76 9.20 -6.02
CA LEU A 130 -16.56 9.52 -4.61
C LEU A 130 -16.34 11.03 -4.49
N ASN A 131 -17.19 11.71 -3.71
CA ASN A 131 -17.07 13.15 -3.46
C ASN A 131 -15.98 13.46 -2.44
N ARG A 132 -15.73 12.53 -1.52
CA ARG A 132 -14.73 12.70 -0.48
C ARG A 132 -14.11 11.36 -0.11
N VAL A 133 -12.80 11.35 0.05
CA VAL A 133 -12.05 10.23 0.65
C VAL A 133 -11.42 10.74 1.93
N LYS A 134 -11.65 10.05 3.04
CA LYS A 134 -11.04 10.34 4.34
C LYS A 134 -10.08 9.22 4.68
N THR A 135 -8.85 9.59 5.06
CA THR A 135 -7.83 8.65 5.49
C THR A 135 -7.51 8.90 6.96
N LYS A 136 -7.45 7.84 7.76
CA LYS A 136 -6.94 7.88 9.13
C LYS A 136 -5.74 6.95 9.23
N VAL A 137 -4.62 7.50 9.68
CA VAL A 137 -3.37 6.77 9.88
C VAL A 137 -3.14 6.58 11.38
N PHE A 138 -2.94 5.34 11.79
CA PHE A 138 -2.63 4.94 13.16
C PHE A 138 -1.22 4.34 13.15
N ILE A 139 -0.28 4.96 13.86
CA ILE A 139 1.12 4.50 13.95
C ILE A 139 1.50 4.38 15.41
N ARG A 140 2.04 3.23 15.80
CA ARG A 140 2.63 3.02 17.13
C ARG A 140 4.15 3.16 17.03
N THR A 141 4.70 4.22 17.63
CA THR A 141 6.12 4.57 17.56
C THR A 141 6.52 5.45 18.74
N ASP A 142 7.82 5.44 19.07
CA ASP A 142 8.44 6.36 20.03
C ASP A 142 8.85 7.70 19.38
N ALA A 143 8.71 7.82 18.05
CA ALA A 143 9.04 9.04 17.33
C ALA A 143 8.11 10.21 17.74
N PRO A 144 8.65 11.45 17.81
CA PRO A 144 7.84 12.65 18.06
C PRO A 144 6.69 12.84 17.05
N LEU A 145 5.54 13.31 17.53
CA LEU A 145 4.32 13.44 16.71
C LEU A 145 4.51 14.36 15.50
N ASP A 146 5.28 15.43 15.63
CA ASP A 146 5.62 16.35 14.54
C ASP A 146 6.40 15.65 13.43
N GLN A 147 7.34 14.78 13.78
CA GLN A 147 8.08 13.98 12.79
C GLN A 147 7.17 12.96 12.10
N VAL A 148 6.30 12.30 12.85
CA VAL A 148 5.34 11.34 12.28
C VAL A 148 4.37 12.06 11.34
N ARG A 149 3.89 13.25 11.70
CA ARG A 149 3.02 14.07 10.83
C ARG A 149 3.74 14.47 9.54
N ALA A 150 4.97 14.95 9.63
CA ALA A 150 5.76 15.31 8.46
C ALA A 150 5.99 14.11 7.52
N VAL A 151 6.23 12.92 8.08
CA VAL A 151 6.35 11.68 7.30
C VAL A 151 5.05 11.39 6.55
N VAL A 152 3.90 11.44 7.23
CA VAL A 152 2.61 11.13 6.60
C VAL A 152 2.28 12.13 5.51
N GLU A 153 2.50 13.42 5.74
CA GLU A 153 2.28 14.49 4.75
C GLU A 153 3.15 14.30 3.50
N GLU A 154 4.45 14.04 3.67
CA GLU A 154 5.35 13.74 2.56
C GLU A 154 4.93 12.45 1.82
N SER A 155 4.48 11.44 2.56
CA SER A 155 4.04 10.17 1.96
C SER A 155 2.74 10.30 1.16
N GLU A 156 1.83 11.19 1.58
CA GLU A 156 0.62 11.49 0.80
C GLU A 156 0.95 12.19 -0.52
N ALA A 157 1.93 13.10 -0.51
CA ALA A 157 2.39 13.81 -1.71
C ALA A 157 3.07 12.86 -2.72
N ASP A 158 3.80 11.86 -2.24
CA ASP A 158 4.57 10.93 -3.08
C ASP A 158 3.79 9.67 -3.50
N CYS A 159 2.59 9.42 -2.95
CA CYS A 159 1.80 8.25 -3.32
C CYS A 159 1.23 8.37 -4.75
N THR A 160 1.69 7.49 -5.65
CA THR A 160 1.27 7.44 -7.06
C THR A 160 -0.24 7.29 -7.24
N VAL A 161 -0.91 6.46 -6.42
CA VAL A 161 -2.37 6.25 -6.54
C VAL A 161 -3.12 7.54 -6.21
N ARG A 162 -2.71 8.26 -5.16
CA ARG A 162 -3.30 9.55 -4.79
C ARG A 162 -3.05 10.59 -5.88
N SER A 163 -1.80 10.72 -6.32
CA SER A 163 -1.40 11.61 -7.40
C SER A 163 -2.19 11.37 -8.69
N THR A 164 -2.47 10.10 -9.04
CA THR A 164 -3.29 9.75 -10.22
C THR A 164 -4.75 10.22 -10.09
N ILE A 165 -5.30 10.26 -8.88
CA ILE A 165 -6.67 10.75 -8.63
C ILE A 165 -6.70 12.28 -8.71
N ASP A 166 -5.71 12.95 -8.11
CA ASP A 166 -5.58 14.41 -8.14
C ASP A 166 -5.22 14.94 -9.55
N HIS A 167 -4.56 14.09 -10.36
CA HIS A 167 -4.20 14.34 -11.76
C HIS A 167 -4.81 13.27 -12.67
N ALA A 168 -6.14 13.31 -12.80
CA ALA A 168 -6.89 12.33 -13.58
C ALA A 168 -6.29 12.14 -15.00
N PRO A 169 -5.90 10.91 -15.38
CA PRO A 169 -5.33 10.65 -16.70
C PRO A 169 -6.39 10.76 -17.80
N ALA A 170 -5.94 10.92 -19.04
CA ALA A 170 -6.80 10.73 -20.19
C ALA A 170 -7.22 9.25 -20.30
N PHE A 171 -8.49 9.01 -20.63
CA PHE A 171 -9.03 7.67 -20.84
C PHE A 171 -9.19 7.42 -22.33
N GLU A 172 -8.61 6.34 -22.83
CA GLU A 172 -8.76 5.85 -24.20
C GLU A 172 -9.40 4.46 -24.16
N THR A 173 -10.32 4.15 -25.07
CA THR A 173 -11.03 2.86 -25.11
C THR A 173 -11.15 2.39 -26.54
N GLU A 174 -10.72 1.15 -26.78
CA GLU A 174 -10.85 0.44 -28.05
C GLU A 174 -11.76 -0.78 -27.85
N VAL A 175 -12.64 -1.05 -28.81
CA VAL A 175 -13.53 -2.22 -28.81
C VAL A 175 -13.07 -3.18 -29.90
N VAL A 176 -12.70 -4.40 -29.51
CA VAL A 176 -12.27 -5.48 -30.41
C VAL A 176 -13.32 -6.59 -30.37
N LEU A 177 -13.85 -6.98 -31.53
CA LEU A 177 -14.79 -8.10 -31.65
C LEU A 177 -14.02 -9.38 -31.96
N GLU A 178 -14.07 -10.35 -31.04
CA GLU A 178 -13.57 -11.70 -31.27
C GLU A 178 -14.64 -12.53 -31.98
N LYS A 179 -14.24 -13.29 -33.02
CA LYS A 179 -15.12 -14.15 -33.83
C LYS A 179 -14.81 -15.62 -33.57
#